data_AF-A0AA35SWH7-F1
#
_entry.id   AF-A0AA35SWH7-F1
#
_cell.length_a   1.000
_cell.length_b   1.000
_cell.length_c   1.000
_cell.angle_alpha   90.00
_cell.angle_beta   90.00
_cell.angle_gamma   90.00
#
_symmetry.space_group_name_H-M   'P 1'
#
loop_
_entity.id
_entity.type
_entity.pdbx_description
1 polymer ?
#
loop_
_entity_poly.entity_id
_entity_poly.type
_entity_poly.pdbx_seq_one_letter_code
_entity_poly.pdbx_strand_id
1 'polypeptide(L)'
;MEITEAQYQLIAPILPVQRGNVSLPNLQVLNAILYVAEQGCKWRGLPPRFGNWHTVYMRMNRWSKNGVLDRVFEYLQREQIVRIKLEAVSMDSTIVKAHDAPEGRKLLTRLGSQGQKPFLIMDRAYEGNETRQLALALGFTPVVPPLSTRVDPWEYDREMYKRRNEIERLFRRLKGFRRIFSRFEKLDTLFLGFILFALIFDALR
;
A
#
# COMPACT_ATOMS: atom_id res chain seq x y z
N MET A 1 -4.31 14.21 11.94
CA MET A 1 -3.14 14.93 11.36
C MET A 1 -3.61 15.82 10.22
N GLU A 2 -2.76 16.72 9.72
CA GLU A 2 -3.06 17.57 8.56
C GLU A 2 -1.83 17.63 7.63
N ILE A 3 -2.07 17.62 6.32
CA ILE A 3 -1.09 17.89 5.27
C ILE A 3 -0.84 19.39 5.27
N THR A 4 0.43 19.77 5.41
CA THR A 4 0.86 21.17 5.36
C THR A 4 0.89 21.68 3.93
N GLU A 5 0.90 23.01 3.77
CA GLU A 5 1.07 23.63 2.45
C GLU A 5 2.37 23.16 1.78
N ALA A 6 3.48 23.09 2.53
CA ALA A 6 4.76 22.63 2.00
C ALA A 6 4.69 21.19 1.47
N GLN A 7 4.07 20.28 2.22
CA GLN A 7 3.86 18.89 1.77
C GLN A 7 2.95 18.82 0.54
N TYR A 8 1.91 19.65 0.52
CA TYR A 8 0.99 19.73 -0.62
C TYR A 8 1.69 20.20 -1.89
N GLN A 9 2.57 21.20 -1.81
CA GLN A 9 3.31 21.73 -2.96
C GLN A 9 4.17 20.66 -3.64
N LEU A 10 4.64 19.64 -2.91
CA LEU A 10 5.39 18.52 -3.50
C LEU A 10 4.54 17.70 -4.48
N ILE A 11 3.22 17.58 -4.26
CA ILE A 11 2.33 16.75 -5.08
C ILE A 11 1.35 17.55 -5.93
N ALA A 12 1.21 18.86 -5.68
CA ALA A 12 0.29 19.75 -6.38
C ALA A 12 0.41 19.70 -7.92
N PRO A 13 1.62 19.63 -8.53
CA PRO A 13 1.76 19.59 -9.99
C PRO A 13 1.11 18.38 -10.67
N ILE A 14 0.93 17.27 -9.94
CA ILE A 14 0.40 16.01 -10.47
C ILE A 14 -1.12 15.92 -10.26
N LEU A 15 -1.67 16.74 -9.35
CA LEU A 15 -3.10 16.71 -9.06
C LEU A 15 -3.91 17.37 -10.19
N PRO A 16 -5.12 16.87 -10.49
CA PRO A 16 -5.95 17.47 -11.51
C PRO A 16 -6.28 18.93 -11.21
N VAL A 17 -6.07 19.78 -12.21
CA VAL A 17 -6.54 21.16 -12.21
C VAL A 17 -8.07 21.14 -12.16
N GLN A 18 -8.63 21.85 -11.19
CA GLN A 18 -10.07 21.98 -11.05
C GLN A 18 -10.62 22.88 -12.16
N ARG A 19 -11.65 22.43 -12.88
CA ARG A 19 -12.31 23.20 -13.95
C ARG A 19 -13.70 23.64 -13.48
N GLY A 20 -14.09 24.87 -13.83
CA GLY A 20 -15.36 25.47 -13.44
C GLY A 20 -15.33 26.06 -12.02
N ASN A 21 -16.51 26.36 -11.48
CA ASN A 21 -16.67 26.96 -10.15
C ASN A 21 -16.48 25.91 -9.04
N VAL A 22 -15.23 25.59 -8.73
CA VAL A 22 -14.87 24.68 -7.63
C VAL A 22 -14.56 25.48 -6.37
N SER A 23 -15.41 25.33 -5.35
CA SER A 23 -15.28 26.03 -4.06
C SER A 23 -14.35 25.34 -3.06
N LEU A 24 -13.91 24.11 -3.33
CA LEU A 24 -13.14 23.29 -2.39
C LEU A 24 -11.73 23.00 -2.94
N PRO A 25 -10.67 23.67 -2.44
CA PRO A 25 -9.30 23.47 -2.90
C PRO A 25 -8.79 22.04 -2.71
N ASN A 26 -7.78 21.63 -3.50
CA ASN A 26 -7.21 20.28 -3.42
C ASN A 26 -6.66 19.97 -2.02
N LEU A 27 -5.94 20.90 -1.39
CA LEU A 27 -5.40 20.70 -0.04
C LEU A 27 -6.51 20.40 0.98
N GLN A 28 -7.62 21.15 0.94
CA GLN A 28 -8.75 20.92 1.84
C GLN A 28 -9.38 19.54 1.60
N VAL A 29 -9.47 19.10 0.33
CA VAL A 29 -9.94 17.75 -0.01
C VAL A 29 -9.00 16.67 0.49
N LEU A 30 -7.68 16.84 0.35
CA LEU A 30 -6.70 15.88 0.86
C LEU A 30 -6.78 15.78 2.38
N ASN A 31 -6.90 16.91 3.09
CA ASN A 31 -7.08 16.93 4.54
C ASN A 31 -8.41 16.29 4.99
N ALA A 32 -9.48 16.49 4.23
CA ALA A 32 -10.75 15.80 4.46
C ALA A 32 -10.60 14.28 4.28
N ILE A 33 -9.93 13.82 3.21
CA ILE A 33 -9.67 12.40 2.95
C ILE A 33 -8.81 11.80 4.07
N LEU A 34 -7.77 12.51 4.51
CA LEU A 34 -6.90 12.11 5.61
C LEU A 34 -7.69 11.91 6.90
N TYR A 35 -8.55 12.86 7.26
CA TYR A 35 -9.41 12.72 8.43
C TYR A 35 -10.26 11.44 8.36
N VAL A 36 -10.88 11.17 7.22
CA VAL A 36 -11.72 9.97 7.07
C VAL A 36 -10.87 8.69 7.11
N ALA A 37 -9.67 8.70 6.54
CA ALA A 37 -8.74 7.57 6.58
C ALA A 37 -8.28 7.25 8.01
N GLU A 38 -7.91 8.28 8.78
CA GLU A 38 -7.47 8.15 10.18
C GLU A 38 -8.59 7.73 11.12
N GLN A 39 -9.72 8.45 11.08
CA GLN A 39 -10.81 8.21 12.02
C GLN A 39 -11.62 6.98 11.66
N GLY A 40 -11.61 6.56 10.38
CA GLY A 40 -12.43 5.45 9.90
C GLY A 40 -13.92 5.75 9.93
N CYS A 41 -14.31 7.04 9.94
CA CYS A 41 -15.71 7.42 10.00
C CYS A 41 -16.41 7.16 8.66
N LYS A 42 -17.75 7.01 8.70
CA LYS A 42 -18.57 7.04 7.48
C LYS A 42 -18.36 8.39 6.78
N TRP A 43 -18.44 8.42 5.45
CA TRP A 43 -18.36 9.67 4.68
C TRP A 43 -19.34 10.74 5.17
N ARG A 44 -20.59 10.37 5.45
CA ARG A 44 -21.63 11.28 5.98
C ARG A 44 -21.32 11.82 7.38
N GLY A 45 -20.38 11.21 8.09
CA GLY A 45 -19.89 11.67 9.39
C GLY A 45 -18.68 12.60 9.29
N LEU A 46 -18.26 13.00 8.09
CA LEU A 46 -17.21 13.99 7.90
C LEU A 46 -17.64 15.33 8.55
N PRO A 47 -16.82 15.92 9.44
CA PRO A 47 -17.14 17.19 10.06
C PRO A 47 -17.34 18.31 9.03
N PRO A 48 -18.35 19.20 9.19
CA PRO A 48 -18.65 20.26 8.23
C PRO A 48 -17.49 21.22 7.91
N ARG A 49 -16.51 21.38 8.81
CA ARG A 49 -15.30 22.19 8.60
C ARG A 49 -14.47 21.74 7.39
N PHE A 50 -14.60 20.47 6.98
CA PHE A 50 -13.93 19.93 5.80
C PHE A 50 -14.73 20.12 4.50
N GLY A 51 -15.90 20.74 4.58
CA GLY A 51 -16.81 20.94 3.46
C GLY A 51 -17.81 19.80 3.27
N ASN A 52 -18.49 19.82 2.13
CA ASN A 52 -19.53 18.83 1.82
C ASN A 52 -18.92 17.45 1.60
N TRP A 53 -19.31 16.47 2.41
CA TRP A 53 -18.83 15.09 2.33
C TRP A 53 -19.00 14.47 0.94
N HIS A 54 -20.07 14.80 0.23
CA HIS A 54 -20.37 14.23 -1.08
C HIS A 54 -19.36 14.71 -2.12
N THR A 55 -18.96 15.98 -2.05
CA THR A 55 -17.91 16.56 -2.90
C THR A 55 -16.57 15.86 -2.68
N VAL A 56 -16.18 15.68 -1.41
CA VAL A 56 -14.92 15.00 -1.06
C VAL A 56 -14.93 13.55 -1.53
N TYR A 57 -16.02 12.82 -1.25
CA TYR A 57 -16.20 11.44 -1.70
C TYR A 57 -16.10 11.32 -3.23
N MET A 58 -16.83 12.16 -3.97
CA MET A 58 -16.84 12.11 -5.44
C MET A 58 -15.46 12.40 -6.03
N ARG A 59 -14.69 13.30 -5.40
CA ARG A 59 -13.31 13.58 -5.80
C ARG A 59 -12.38 12.40 -5.51
N MET A 60 -12.43 11.82 -4.31
CA MET A 60 -11.64 10.63 -3.97
C MET A 60 -11.96 9.47 -4.92
N ASN A 61 -13.24 9.22 -5.18
CA ASN A 61 -13.69 8.18 -6.10
C ASN A 61 -13.19 8.42 -7.54
N ARG A 62 -13.31 9.66 -8.04
CA ARG A 62 -12.81 10.03 -9.38
C ARG A 62 -11.29 9.91 -9.47
N TRP A 63 -10.56 10.35 -8.45
CA TRP A 63 -9.11 10.25 -8.39
C TRP A 63 -8.63 8.81 -8.35
N SER A 64 -9.31 7.96 -7.58
CA SER A 64 -9.01 6.52 -7.50
C SER A 64 -9.29 5.82 -8.84
N LYS A 65 -10.41 6.13 -9.50
CA LYS A 65 -10.77 5.54 -10.81
C LYS A 65 -9.84 5.98 -11.94
N ASN A 66 -9.40 7.23 -11.93
CA ASN A 66 -8.61 7.82 -13.02
C ASN A 66 -7.09 7.70 -12.78
N GLY A 67 -6.67 6.90 -11.81
CA GLY A 67 -5.26 6.65 -11.49
C GLY A 67 -4.49 7.90 -11.05
N VAL A 68 -5.16 8.87 -10.41
CA VAL A 68 -4.50 10.12 -9.96
C VAL A 68 -3.49 9.82 -8.87
N LEU A 69 -3.86 8.99 -7.90
CA LEU A 69 -2.99 8.65 -6.78
C LEU A 69 -1.82 7.77 -7.23
N ASP A 70 -2.04 6.90 -8.22
CA ASP A 70 -0.97 6.11 -8.84
C ASP A 70 0.11 7.02 -9.43
N ARG A 71 -0.30 8.04 -10.22
CA ARG A 71 0.62 9.03 -10.79
C ARG A 71 1.35 9.86 -9.73
N VAL A 72 0.66 10.25 -8.66
CA VAL A 72 1.30 10.96 -7.54
C VAL A 72 2.35 10.07 -6.87
N PHE A 73 2.02 8.81 -6.60
CA PHE A 73 2.93 7.86 -5.98
C PHE A 73 4.14 7.57 -6.87
N GLU A 74 3.93 7.39 -8.18
CA GLU A 74 5.00 7.21 -9.17
C GLU A 74 5.91 8.44 -9.26
N TYR A 75 5.33 9.66 -9.22
CA TYR A 75 6.10 10.90 -9.17
C TYR A 75 6.99 10.97 -7.93
N LEU A 76 6.44 10.67 -6.74
CA LEU A 76 7.24 10.65 -5.51
C LEU A 76 8.36 9.61 -5.54
N GLN A 77 8.20 8.49 -6.25
CA GLN A 77 9.29 7.53 -6.47
C GLN A 77 10.38 8.08 -7.39
N ARG A 78 10.00 8.76 -8.49
CA ARG A 78 10.95 9.36 -9.44
C ARG A 78 11.79 10.45 -8.80
N GLU A 79 11.17 11.30 -7.98
CA GLU A 79 11.84 12.35 -7.22
C GLU A 79 12.65 11.81 -6.02
N GLN A 80 12.73 10.47 -5.86
CA GLN A 80 13.43 9.78 -4.77
C GLN A 80 12.95 10.15 -3.35
N ILE A 81 11.79 10.79 -3.24
CA ILE A 81 11.10 11.04 -1.97
C ILE A 81 10.64 9.69 -1.39
N VAL A 82 10.20 8.77 -2.27
CA VAL A 82 9.97 7.37 -1.94
C VAL A 82 11.05 6.52 -2.60
N ARG A 83 11.97 5.96 -1.81
CA ARG A 83 13.01 5.07 -2.34
C ARG A 83 12.59 3.61 -2.23
N ILE A 84 11.96 3.07 -3.28
CA ILE A 84 11.78 1.62 -3.42
C ILE A 84 12.97 1.08 -4.20
N LYS A 85 13.97 0.56 -3.50
CA LYS A 85 14.96 -0.30 -4.14
C LYS A 85 14.38 -1.70 -4.27
N LEU A 86 14.24 -2.18 -5.50
CA LEU A 86 13.75 -3.53 -5.81
C LEU A 86 14.86 -4.58 -5.60
N GLU A 87 15.51 -4.54 -4.43
CA GLU A 87 16.50 -5.55 -3.99
C GLU A 87 15.79 -6.76 -3.37
N ALA A 88 14.67 -6.50 -2.69
CA ALA A 88 13.84 -7.52 -2.07
C ALA A 88 12.35 -7.18 -2.22
N VAL A 89 11.56 -8.20 -2.54
CA VAL A 89 10.09 -8.17 -2.49
C VAL A 89 9.65 -8.93 -1.24
N SER A 90 8.67 -8.40 -0.51
CA SER A 90 8.14 -9.07 0.68
C SER A 90 6.70 -9.48 0.46
N MET A 91 6.36 -10.69 0.91
CA MET A 91 4.99 -11.19 0.91
C MET A 91 4.49 -11.37 2.35
N ASP A 92 3.45 -10.60 2.70
CA ASP A 92 2.84 -10.56 4.03
C ASP A 92 1.32 -10.30 3.90
N SER A 93 0.53 -10.74 4.88
CA SER A 93 -0.94 -10.58 4.90
C SER A 93 -1.43 -9.87 6.15
N THR A 94 -2.57 -9.16 6.07
CA THR A 94 -3.05 -8.35 7.20
C THR A 94 -4.46 -8.62 7.69
N ILE A 95 -5.32 -9.27 6.91
CA ILE A 95 -6.65 -9.82 7.25
C ILE A 95 -7.11 -10.63 6.01
N VAL A 96 -7.21 -11.95 6.12
CA VAL A 96 -7.68 -12.82 5.01
C VAL A 96 -8.71 -13.82 5.55
N LYS A 97 -9.84 -14.00 4.85
CA LYS A 97 -10.83 -15.07 5.12
C LYS A 97 -10.46 -16.41 4.47
N ALA A 98 -9.28 -16.47 3.86
CA ALA A 98 -8.77 -17.58 3.08
C ALA A 98 -7.34 -17.89 3.55
N HIS A 99 -6.85 -19.08 3.24
CA HIS A 99 -5.47 -19.46 3.57
C HIS A 99 -4.47 -18.58 2.80
N ASP A 100 -3.41 -18.15 3.48
CA ASP A 100 -2.42 -17.21 2.94
C ASP A 100 -1.67 -17.78 1.73
N ALA A 101 -1.18 -19.03 1.83
CA ALA A 101 -0.31 -19.61 0.80
C ALA A 101 -0.94 -19.73 -0.60
N PRO A 102 -2.21 -20.18 -0.77
CA PRO A 102 -2.87 -20.14 -2.08
C PRO A 102 -2.99 -18.73 -2.68
N GLU A 103 -3.36 -17.73 -1.89
CA GLU A 103 -3.51 -16.34 -2.38
C GLU A 103 -2.16 -15.68 -2.66
N GLY A 104 -1.14 -15.96 -1.84
CA GLY A 104 0.24 -15.56 -2.08
C GLY A 104 0.79 -16.10 -3.40
N ARG A 105 0.51 -17.37 -3.72
CA ARG A 105 0.88 -17.96 -5.01
C ARG A 105 0.18 -17.29 -6.19
N LYS A 106 -1.12 -17.00 -6.08
CA LYS A 106 -1.84 -16.23 -7.12
C LYS A 106 -1.22 -14.85 -7.33
N LEU A 107 -0.79 -14.19 -6.26
CA LEU A 107 -0.10 -12.90 -6.34
C LEU A 107 1.25 -13.04 -7.05
N LEU A 108 2.08 -14.02 -6.66
CA LEU A 108 3.37 -14.28 -7.31
C LEU A 108 3.20 -14.56 -8.82
N THR A 109 2.24 -15.40 -9.20
CA THR A 109 1.94 -15.67 -10.61
C THR A 109 1.55 -14.41 -11.38
N ARG A 110 0.77 -13.49 -10.77
CA ARG A 110 0.42 -12.20 -11.40
C ARG A 110 1.61 -11.25 -11.54
N LEU A 111 2.54 -11.25 -10.57
CA LEU A 111 3.78 -10.48 -10.67
C LEU A 111 4.65 -10.96 -11.83
N GLY A 112 4.57 -12.26 -12.15
CA GLY A 112 5.26 -12.86 -13.27
C GLY A 112 6.79 -12.93 -13.07
N SER A 113 7.46 -13.42 -14.10
CA SER A 113 8.92 -13.59 -14.08
C SER A 113 9.62 -12.24 -13.96
N GLN A 114 10.57 -12.16 -13.04
CA GLN A 114 11.40 -10.96 -12.88
C GLN A 114 12.66 -11.07 -13.75
N GLY A 115 13.02 -9.97 -14.44
CA GLY A 115 14.24 -9.93 -15.27
C GLY A 115 15.54 -9.92 -14.44
N GLN A 116 15.46 -9.45 -13.19
CA GLN A 116 16.50 -9.63 -12.17
C GLN A 116 16.07 -10.76 -11.23
N LYS A 117 17.00 -11.31 -10.43
CA LYS A 117 16.69 -12.31 -9.40
C LYS A 117 16.54 -11.67 -8.01
N PRO A 118 15.48 -10.90 -7.71
CA PRO A 118 15.34 -10.27 -6.40
C PRO A 118 15.13 -11.32 -5.32
N PHE A 119 15.50 -10.97 -4.08
CA PHE A 119 15.13 -11.78 -2.93
C PHE A 119 13.61 -11.68 -2.69
N LEU A 120 12.97 -12.80 -2.38
CA LEU A 120 11.58 -12.86 -1.96
C LEU A 120 11.53 -13.20 -0.48
N ILE A 121 11.40 -12.18 0.37
CA ILE A 121 11.26 -12.35 1.81
C ILE A 121 9.83 -12.74 2.11
N MET A 122 9.62 -13.86 2.81
CA MET A 122 8.26 -14.36 3.09
C MET A 122 8.08 -14.64 4.57
N ASP A 123 6.87 -14.42 5.08
CA ASP A 123 6.50 -14.96 6.39
C ASP A 123 6.46 -16.50 6.36
N ARG A 124 6.60 -17.12 7.55
CA ARG A 124 6.55 -18.58 7.70
C ARG A 124 5.24 -19.19 7.21
N ALA A 125 4.13 -18.44 7.19
CA ALA A 125 2.87 -18.89 6.61
C ALA A 125 2.98 -19.28 5.11
N TYR A 126 4.00 -18.77 4.41
CA TYR A 126 4.25 -19.00 2.97
C TYR A 126 5.41 -19.97 2.70
N GLU A 127 5.94 -20.62 3.73
CA GLU A 127 7.16 -21.44 3.69
C GLU A 127 7.04 -22.72 2.83
N GLY A 128 5.81 -23.15 2.53
CA GLY A 128 5.51 -24.42 1.86
C GLY A 128 6.25 -24.65 0.53
N ASN A 129 6.47 -25.93 0.21
CA ASN A 129 7.23 -26.35 -0.98
C ASN A 129 6.70 -25.75 -2.28
N GLU A 130 5.37 -25.78 -2.48
CA GLU A 130 4.73 -25.26 -3.68
C GLU A 130 5.02 -23.76 -3.87
N THR A 131 5.00 -22.97 -2.80
CA THR A 131 5.28 -21.53 -2.85
C THR A 131 6.75 -21.27 -3.15
N ARG A 132 7.66 -22.00 -2.50
CA ARG A 132 9.11 -21.87 -2.75
C ARG A 132 9.50 -22.27 -4.17
N GLN A 133 8.95 -23.37 -4.68
CA GLN A 133 9.19 -23.83 -6.05
C GLN A 133 8.66 -22.83 -7.07
N LEU A 134 7.46 -22.28 -6.85
CA LEU A 134 6.91 -21.23 -7.70
C LEU A 134 7.79 -19.97 -7.71
N ALA A 135 8.25 -19.52 -6.53
CA ALA A 135 9.14 -18.37 -6.42
C ALA A 135 10.43 -18.57 -7.24
N LEU A 136 11.07 -19.75 -7.13
CA LEU A 136 12.26 -20.10 -7.90
C LEU A 136 11.97 -20.12 -9.41
N ALA A 137 10.85 -20.71 -9.83
CA ALA A 137 10.44 -20.77 -11.24
C ALA A 137 10.20 -19.38 -11.85
N LEU A 138 9.76 -18.42 -11.04
CA LEU A 138 9.56 -17.02 -11.44
C LEU A 138 10.84 -16.16 -11.33
N GLY A 139 11.97 -16.76 -10.93
CA GLY A 139 13.27 -16.10 -10.86
C GLY A 139 13.58 -15.44 -9.51
N PHE A 140 12.75 -15.61 -8.48
CA PHE A 140 13.01 -15.08 -7.14
C PHE A 140 13.96 -15.98 -6.34
N THR A 141 14.69 -15.39 -5.39
CA THR A 141 15.43 -16.13 -4.36
C THR A 141 14.61 -16.14 -3.06
N PRO A 142 13.93 -17.23 -2.67
CA PRO A 142 13.07 -17.24 -1.49
C PRO A 142 13.88 -17.18 -0.19
N VAL A 143 13.52 -16.25 0.68
CA VAL A 143 14.12 -16.02 2.00
C VAL A 143 13.05 -16.19 3.07
N VAL A 144 13.02 -17.38 3.67
CA VAL A 144 12.08 -17.76 4.72
C VAL A 144 12.72 -18.85 5.59
N PRO A 145 12.62 -18.79 6.93
CA PRO A 145 13.13 -19.83 7.80
C PRO A 145 12.27 -21.09 7.68
N PRO A 146 12.87 -22.29 7.65
CA PRO A 146 12.11 -23.53 7.70
C PRO A 146 11.38 -23.68 9.03
N LEU A 147 10.24 -24.37 9.02
CA LEU A 147 9.59 -24.79 10.26
C LEU A 147 10.49 -25.75 11.04
N SER A 148 10.48 -25.66 12.37
CA SER A 148 11.29 -26.54 13.24
C SER A 148 10.93 -28.03 13.11
N THR A 149 9.76 -28.33 12.54
CA THR A 149 9.26 -29.69 12.31
C THR A 149 9.62 -30.26 10.94
N ARG A 150 10.35 -29.53 10.10
CA ARG A 150 10.74 -30.03 8.78
C ARG A 150 11.77 -31.14 8.88
N VAL A 151 11.56 -32.19 8.08
CA VAL A 151 12.48 -33.32 7.92
C VAL A 151 13.78 -32.89 7.24
N ASP A 152 13.68 -32.00 6.25
CA ASP A 152 14.82 -31.46 5.50
C ASP A 152 14.80 -29.91 5.56
N PRO A 153 15.40 -29.30 6.59
CA PRO A 153 15.48 -27.85 6.72
C PRO A 153 16.57 -27.28 5.80
N TRP A 154 16.29 -26.15 5.14
CA TRP A 154 17.28 -25.45 4.30
C TRP A 154 17.96 -24.31 5.04
N GLU A 155 19.10 -23.90 4.49
CA GLU A 155 19.76 -22.65 4.85
C GLU A 155 19.10 -21.45 4.16
N TYR A 156 19.05 -20.33 4.87
CA TYR A 156 18.50 -19.08 4.35
C TYR A 156 19.34 -17.90 4.86
N ASP A 157 19.32 -16.81 4.10
CA ASP A 157 19.99 -15.56 4.49
C ASP A 157 19.24 -14.90 5.65
N ARG A 158 19.84 -15.00 6.86
CA ARG A 158 19.26 -14.44 8.09
C ARG A 158 19.28 -12.92 8.11
N GLU A 159 20.29 -12.28 7.54
CA GLU A 159 20.37 -10.82 7.50
C GLU A 159 19.35 -10.26 6.52
N MET A 160 19.18 -10.89 5.37
CA MET A 160 18.12 -10.55 4.44
C MET A 160 16.74 -10.76 5.08
N TYR A 161 16.53 -11.85 5.82
CA TYR A 161 15.26 -12.11 6.49
C TYR A 161 14.89 -11.05 7.54
N LYS A 162 15.87 -10.45 8.24
CA LYS A 162 15.61 -9.35 9.18
C LYS A 162 14.97 -8.13 8.52
N ARG A 163 15.19 -7.92 7.22
CA ARG A 163 14.58 -6.81 6.45
C ARG A 163 13.05 -6.90 6.38
N ARG A 164 12.43 -8.06 6.69
CA ARG A 164 10.97 -8.18 6.82
C ARG A 164 10.37 -7.17 7.80
N ASN A 165 11.12 -6.75 8.82
CA ASN A 165 10.69 -5.76 9.80
C ASN A 165 10.44 -4.37 9.17
N GLU A 166 11.07 -4.04 8.04
CA GLU A 166 10.75 -2.82 7.28
C GLU A 166 9.29 -2.83 6.81
N ILE A 167 8.85 -3.99 6.33
CA ILE A 167 7.51 -4.23 5.81
C ILE A 167 6.49 -4.33 6.94
N GLU A 168 6.83 -5.03 8.03
CA GLU A 168 5.98 -5.07 9.24
C GLU A 168 5.75 -3.65 9.80
N ARG A 169 6.80 -2.81 9.81
CA ARG A 169 6.69 -1.40 10.23
C ARG A 169 5.82 -0.60 9.28
N LEU A 170 5.92 -0.82 7.97
CA LEU A 170 5.03 -0.20 6.98
C LEU A 170 3.57 -0.60 7.25
N PHE A 171 3.29 -1.89 7.36
CA PHE A 171 1.94 -2.38 7.67
C PHE A 171 1.42 -1.83 9.00
N ARG A 172 2.28 -1.71 10.01
CA ARG A 172 1.92 -1.08 11.28
C ARG A 172 1.48 0.38 11.09
N ARG A 173 2.20 1.16 10.27
CA ARG A 173 1.82 2.55 9.95
C ARG A 173 0.51 2.60 9.16
N LEU A 174 0.35 1.74 8.16
CA LEU A 174 -0.89 1.62 7.38
C LEU A 174 -2.10 1.22 8.25
N LYS A 175 -1.91 0.32 9.22
CA LYS A 175 -2.94 -0.06 10.20
C LYS A 175 -3.30 1.07 11.16
N GLY A 176 -2.47 2.11 11.29
CA GLY A 176 -2.81 3.34 11.99
C GLY A 176 -3.99 4.08 11.36
N PHE A 177 -4.21 3.92 10.07
CA PHE A 177 -5.42 4.41 9.39
C PHE A 177 -6.57 3.43 9.64
N ARG A 178 -7.48 3.79 10.56
CA ARG A 178 -8.61 2.92 10.96
C ARG A 178 -9.44 2.45 9.78
N ARG A 179 -9.57 3.29 8.73
CA ARG A 179 -10.31 2.95 7.52
C ARG A 179 -9.68 1.81 6.71
N ILE A 180 -8.34 1.78 6.65
CA ILE A 180 -7.58 0.72 5.97
C ILE A 180 -7.62 -0.54 6.82
N PHE A 181 -7.33 -0.41 8.11
CA PHE A 181 -7.35 -1.54 9.06
C PHE A 181 -8.67 -2.30 9.04
N SER A 182 -9.80 -1.59 9.05
CA SER A 182 -11.14 -2.21 9.06
C SER A 182 -11.63 -2.66 7.68
N ARG A 183 -10.89 -2.38 6.59
CA ARG A 183 -11.32 -2.58 5.20
C ARG A 183 -12.75 -2.05 4.97
N PHE A 184 -12.97 -0.79 5.34
CA PHE A 184 -14.32 -0.21 5.34
C PHE A 184 -14.92 -0.05 3.94
N GLU A 185 -14.08 0.04 2.90
CA GLU A 185 -14.56 0.32 1.54
C GLU A 185 -15.16 -0.90 0.87
N LYS A 186 -16.36 -0.71 0.29
CA LYS A 186 -17.05 -1.73 -0.50
C LYS A 186 -16.41 -1.97 -1.87
N LEU A 187 -15.84 -0.92 -2.49
CA LEU A 187 -15.25 -0.99 -3.83
C LEU A 187 -13.75 -1.16 -3.73
N ASP A 188 -13.20 -2.16 -4.42
CA ASP A 188 -11.76 -2.43 -4.44
C ASP A 188 -10.95 -1.22 -4.96
N THR A 189 -11.47 -0.50 -5.96
CA THR A 189 -10.84 0.73 -6.48
C THR A 189 -10.68 1.79 -5.40
N LEU A 190 -11.68 1.95 -4.54
CA LEU A 190 -11.65 2.97 -3.50
C LEU A 190 -10.78 2.53 -2.32
N PHE A 191 -10.79 1.22 -2.01
CA PHE A 191 -9.88 0.64 -1.04
C PHE A 191 -8.41 0.81 -1.45
N LEU A 192 -8.08 0.48 -2.71
CA LEU A 192 -6.75 0.69 -3.27
C LEU A 192 -6.37 2.17 -3.27
N GLY A 193 -7.31 3.05 -3.61
CA GLY A 193 -7.13 4.49 -3.49
C GLY A 193 -6.73 4.93 -2.08
N PHE A 194 -7.37 4.38 -1.04
CA PHE A 194 -6.98 4.68 0.35
C PHE A 194 -5.59 4.14 0.71
N ILE A 195 -5.22 2.96 0.22
CA ILE A 195 -3.86 2.43 0.42
C ILE A 195 -2.83 3.36 -0.20
N LEU A 196 -3.01 3.74 -1.48
CA LEU A 196 -2.12 4.67 -2.17
C LEU A 196 -2.07 6.04 -1.47
N PHE A 197 -3.22 6.56 -1.05
CA PHE A 197 -3.29 7.81 -0.31
C PHE A 197 -2.48 7.75 0.99
N ALA A 198 -2.61 6.66 1.77
CA ALA A 198 -1.85 6.50 3.00
C ALA A 198 -0.34 6.36 2.74
N LEU A 199 0.06 5.67 1.67
CA LEU A 199 1.47 5.57 1.28
C LEU A 199 2.05 6.94 0.85
N ILE A 200 1.30 7.71 0.06
CA ILE A 200 1.67 9.09 -0.31
C ILE A 200 1.81 9.94 0.94
N PHE A 201 0.85 9.87 1.85
CA PHE A 201 0.90 10.64 3.09
C PHE A 201 2.09 10.24 3.99
N ASP A 202 2.35 8.94 4.13
CA ASP A 202 3.50 8.42 4.88
C ASP A 202 4.84 8.89 4.29
N ALA A 203 4.91 9.03 2.96
CA ALA A 203 6.09 9.53 2.25
C ALA A 203 6.31 11.04 2.37
N LEU A 204 5.24 11.81 2.57
CA LEU A 204 5.31 13.26 2.72
C LEU A 204 5.68 13.70 4.16
N ARG A 205 5.67 12.76 5.10
CA ARG A 205 5.92 13.02 6.52
C ARG A 205 7.40 12.95 6.86
#